data_AF-A0A9K3NJT0-F1
#
_entry.id   AF-A0A9K3NJT0-F1
#
_cell.length_a   1.000
_cell.length_b   1.000
_cell.length_c   1.000
_cell.angle_alpha   90.00
_cell.angle_beta   90.00
_cell.angle_gamma   90.00
#
_symmetry.space_group_name_H-M   'P 1'
#
loop_
_entity.id
_entity.type
_entity.pdbx_description
1 polymer ?
#
loop_
_entity_poly.entity_id
_entity_poly.type
_entity_poly.pdbx_seq_one_letter_code
_entity_poly.pdbx_strand_id
1 'polypeptide(L)'
;METISVCFPQLTHLSLCYDLKEVPLQYSLQQSFEFKNVIMLELGWTVITDLFSQWVAGLLERCPHLRKMIINGVVSEAKSHEECQVLANFTTSIVSLMRMYSHVDVQFEYE
;
A
#
# COMPACT_ATOMS: atom_id res chain seq x y z
N MET A 1 -6.62 -4.17 11.34
CA MET A 1 -6.81 -2.83 10.77
C MET A 1 -7.99 -2.08 11.39
N GLU A 2 -9.17 -2.70 11.52
CA GLU A 2 -10.32 -2.11 12.23
C GLU A 2 -9.99 -1.58 13.64
N THR A 3 -9.30 -2.36 14.46
CA THR A 3 -8.90 -1.94 15.82
C THR A 3 -8.06 -0.66 15.81
N ILE A 4 -7.18 -0.48 14.83
CA ILE A 4 -6.37 0.75 14.71
C ILE A 4 -7.28 1.95 14.43
N SER A 5 -8.25 1.79 13.51
CA SER A 5 -9.21 2.85 13.20
C SER A 5 -10.06 3.25 14.42
N VAL A 6 -10.41 2.30 15.28
CA VAL A 6 -11.24 2.55 16.48
C VAL A 6 -10.41 3.13 17.63
N CYS A 7 -9.21 2.59 17.87
CA CYS A 7 -8.34 3.02 18.97
C CYS A 7 -7.61 4.35 18.69
N PHE A 8 -7.40 4.69 17.41
CA PHE A 8 -6.69 5.90 17.00
C PHE A 8 -7.54 6.74 16.05
N PRO A 9 -8.68 7.28 16.50
CA PRO A 9 -9.60 8.00 15.63
C PRO A 9 -8.98 9.29 15.07
N GLN A 10 -7.95 9.85 15.69
CA GLN A 10 -7.25 11.06 15.24
C GLN A 10 -5.99 10.76 14.41
N LEU A 11 -5.79 9.51 13.99
CA LEU A 11 -4.62 9.13 13.19
C LEU A 11 -4.65 9.83 11.83
N THR A 12 -3.63 10.64 11.55
CA THR A 12 -3.49 11.37 10.28
C THR A 12 -2.43 10.78 9.37
N HIS A 13 -1.47 10.06 9.94
CA HIS A 13 -0.40 9.39 9.23
C HIS A 13 -0.40 7.91 9.60
N LEU A 14 -0.42 7.04 8.60
CA LEU A 14 -0.38 5.59 8.78
C LEU A 14 0.78 5.02 7.95
N SER A 15 1.68 4.30 8.62
CA SER A 15 2.82 3.63 7.99
C SER A 15 2.72 2.13 8.20
N LEU A 16 2.83 1.34 7.13
CA LEU A 16 2.61 -0.11 7.13
C LEU A 16 3.65 -0.80 6.23
N CYS A 17 4.17 -1.93 6.69
CA CYS A 17 5.05 -2.79 5.88
C CYS A 17 4.34 -4.11 5.59
N TYR A 18 4.32 -4.50 4.32
CA TYR A 18 3.76 -5.77 3.86
C TYR A 18 4.77 -6.91 4.06
N ASP A 19 4.42 -7.89 4.89
CA ASP A 19 5.14 -9.15 5.08
C ASP A 19 4.28 -10.33 4.65
N LEU A 20 4.85 -11.26 3.87
CA LEU A 20 4.21 -12.48 3.37
C LEU A 20 3.77 -13.44 4.48
N LYS A 21 4.35 -13.32 5.68
CA LYS A 21 3.94 -14.12 6.85
C LYS A 21 2.57 -13.72 7.37
N GLU A 22 2.10 -12.52 7.03
CA GLU A 22 0.76 -12.08 7.34
C GLU A 22 -0.18 -12.60 6.23
N VAL A 23 -0.95 -13.64 6.56
CA VAL A 23 -2.04 -14.24 5.76
C VAL A 23 -2.74 -13.14 4.94
N PRO A 24 -3.05 -13.37 3.63
CA PRO A 24 -3.49 -12.31 2.74
C PRO A 24 -4.58 -11.48 3.38
N LEU A 25 -4.20 -10.23 3.71
CA LEU A 25 -5.06 -9.21 4.32
C LEU A 25 -6.37 -9.01 3.52
N GLN A 26 -6.44 -9.52 2.29
CA GLN A 26 -7.65 -9.65 1.47
C GLN A 26 -8.88 -10.17 2.21
N TYR A 27 -8.74 -11.13 3.14
CA TYR A 27 -9.88 -11.60 3.94
C TYR A 27 -10.21 -10.68 5.13
N SER A 28 -9.23 -9.99 5.71
CA SER A 28 -9.44 -8.99 6.78
C SER A 28 -9.99 -7.66 6.24
N LEU A 29 -9.84 -7.42 4.94
CA LEU A 29 -10.36 -6.26 4.22
C LEU A 29 -11.80 -6.48 3.72
N GLN A 30 -12.53 -7.48 4.24
CA GLN A 30 -13.99 -7.56 4.05
C GLN A 30 -14.77 -6.71 5.06
N GLN A 31 -14.10 -6.16 6.09
CA GLN A 31 -14.74 -5.30 7.09
C GLN A 31 -14.74 -3.83 6.69
N SER A 32 -15.87 -3.17 6.98
CA SER A 32 -16.27 -1.80 6.62
C SER A 32 -15.67 -0.72 7.53
N PHE A 33 -14.36 -0.75 7.77
CA PHE A 33 -13.68 0.32 8.52
C PHE A 33 -13.06 1.34 7.57
N GLU A 34 -13.08 2.62 7.98
CA GLU A 34 -12.55 3.74 7.21
C GLU A 34 -11.55 4.54 8.05
N PHE A 35 -10.40 4.84 7.45
CA PHE A 35 -9.41 5.75 8.01
C PHE A 35 -9.70 7.18 7.56
N LYS A 36 -10.82 7.75 8.03
CA LYS A 36 -11.30 9.08 7.60
C LYS A 36 -10.28 10.20 7.85
N ASN A 37 -9.46 10.10 8.88
CA ASN A 37 -8.53 11.17 9.24
C ASN A 37 -7.14 10.98 8.64
N VAL A 38 -6.86 9.82 8.03
CA VAL A 38 -5.56 9.55 7.40
C VAL A 38 -5.46 10.36 6.11
N ILE A 39 -4.49 11.27 6.11
CA ILE A 39 -4.15 12.15 4.98
C ILE A 39 -2.83 11.73 4.31
N MET A 40 -2.00 10.97 5.02
CA MET A 40 -0.72 10.46 4.55
C MET A 40 -0.63 8.95 4.83
N LEU A 41 -0.26 8.19 3.80
CA LEU A 41 -0.07 6.75 3.87
C LEU A 41 1.34 6.42 3.41
N GLU A 42 2.06 5.62 4.19
CA GLU A 42 3.39 5.14 3.85
C GLU A 42 3.36 3.60 3.81
N LEU A 43 3.75 3.02 2.67
CA LEU A 43 3.63 1.59 2.40
C LEU A 43 4.97 1.02 1.98
N GLY A 44 5.43 -0.01 2.69
CA GLY A 44 6.65 -0.73 2.35
C GLY A 44 6.40 -2.21 2.09
N TRP A 45 7.41 -2.92 1.58
CA TRP A 45 7.46 -4.38 1.54
C TRP A 45 8.79 -4.90 2.07
N THR A 46 8.76 -6.08 2.69
CA THR A 46 9.96 -6.89 2.90
C THR A 46 10.28 -7.76 1.69
N VAL A 47 9.25 -8.28 1.00
CA VAL A 47 9.36 -9.07 -0.23
C VAL A 47 8.26 -8.62 -1.19
N ILE A 48 8.64 -8.20 -2.40
CA ILE A 48 7.67 -7.76 -3.41
C ILE A 48 6.96 -8.98 -4.03
N THR A 49 5.63 -8.91 -4.11
CA THR A 49 4.79 -9.90 -4.79
C THR A 49 3.65 -9.19 -5.52
N ASP A 50 2.99 -9.90 -6.45
CA ASP A 50 1.82 -9.37 -7.17
C ASP A 50 0.63 -9.04 -6.22
N LEU A 51 0.65 -9.53 -4.97
CA LEU A 51 -0.38 -9.25 -3.97
C LEU A 51 -0.24 -7.84 -3.35
N PHE A 52 0.95 -7.25 -3.41
CA PHE A 52 1.19 -5.94 -2.79
C PHE A 52 0.32 -4.84 -3.43
N SER A 53 0.17 -4.83 -4.75
CA SER A 53 -0.70 -3.86 -5.43
C SER A 53 -2.18 -4.03 -5.07
N GLN A 54 -2.64 -5.26 -4.83
CA GLN A 54 -4.00 -5.53 -4.37
C GLN A 54 -4.22 -5.01 -2.94
N TRP A 55 -3.20 -5.15 -2.09
CA TRP A 55 -3.22 -4.59 -0.74
C TRP A 55 -3.24 -3.05 -0.73
N VAL A 56 -2.42 -2.41 -1.57
CA VAL A 56 -2.42 -0.96 -1.77
C VAL A 56 -3.81 -0.46 -2.21
N ALA A 57 -4.43 -1.14 -3.19
CA ALA A 57 -5.77 -0.80 -3.66
C ALA A 57 -6.81 -0.84 -2.52
N GLY A 58 -6.80 -1.90 -1.71
CA GLY A 58 -7.70 -2.04 -0.58
C GLY A 58 -7.49 -0.99 0.52
N LEU A 59 -6.29 -0.44 0.68
CA LEU A 59 -6.04 0.65 1.62
C LEU A 59 -6.51 2.00 1.07
N LEU A 60 -6.32 2.25 -0.22
CA LEU A 60 -6.80 3.47 -0.89
C LEU A 60 -8.32 3.61 -0.77
N GLU A 61 -9.07 2.52 -0.96
CA GLU A 61 -10.53 2.51 -0.80
C GLU A 61 -11.00 2.89 0.62
N ARG A 62 -10.13 2.73 1.63
CA ARG A 62 -10.44 3.00 3.05
C ARG A 62 -9.98 4.36 3.53
N CYS A 63 -9.21 5.09 2.73
CA CYS A 63 -8.62 6.38 3.10
C CYS A 63 -9.23 7.49 2.22
N PRO A 64 -10.51 7.88 2.44
CA PRO A 64 -11.23 8.80 1.55
C PRO A 64 -10.65 10.21 1.50
N HIS A 65 -9.83 10.61 2.48
CA HIS A 65 -9.19 11.92 2.54
C HIS A 65 -7.67 11.87 2.30
N LEU A 66 -7.18 10.77 1.73
CA LEU A 66 -5.77 10.61 1.44
C LEU A 66 -5.31 11.71 0.46
N ARG A 67 -4.17 12.33 0.78
CA ARG A 67 -3.54 13.35 -0.08
C ARG A 67 -2.14 12.97 -0.50
N LYS A 68 -1.45 12.17 0.31
CA LYS A 68 -0.09 11.73 0.03
C LYS A 68 0.05 10.23 0.27
N MET A 69 0.69 9.54 -0.67
CA MET A 69 1.14 8.16 -0.49
C MET A 69 2.64 8.07 -0.76
N ILE A 70 3.38 7.41 0.13
CA ILE A 70 4.78 7.07 -0.08
C ILE A 70 4.87 5.56 -0.21
N ILE A 71 5.52 5.09 -1.27
CA ILE A 71 5.83 3.68 -1.47
C ILE A 71 7.32 3.49 -1.25
N ASN A 72 7.68 2.82 -0.16
CA ASN A 72 9.04 2.45 0.17
C ASN A 72 9.34 1.06 -0.39
N GLY A 73 10.46 0.91 -1.07
CA GLY A 73 10.89 -0.37 -1.59
C GLY A 73 12.39 -0.56 -1.46
N VAL A 74 12.82 -1.81 -1.26
CA VAL A 74 14.22 -2.17 -1.40
C VAL A 74 14.41 -2.87 -2.73
N VAL A 75 15.31 -2.34 -3.57
CA VAL A 75 15.66 -2.93 -4.86
C VAL A 75 17.07 -3.52 -4.75
N SER A 76 17.16 -4.81 -4.43
CA SER A 76 18.46 -5.50 -4.38
C SER A 76 19.19 -5.46 -5.72
N GLU A 77 20.51 -5.27 -5.69
CA GLU A 77 21.38 -5.17 -6.89
C GLU A 77 21.29 -6.40 -7.81
N ALA A 78 21.11 -7.59 -7.23
CA ALA A 78 20.80 -8.80 -7.97
C ALA A 78 19.30 -9.07 -7.92
N LYS A 79 18.66 -9.10 -9.10
CA LYS A 79 17.28 -9.56 -9.28
C LYS A 79 17.24 -10.71 -10.26
N SER A 80 16.53 -11.77 -9.87
CA SER A 80 16.12 -12.82 -10.80
C SER A 80 15.14 -12.26 -11.84
N HIS A 81 15.01 -12.93 -12.98
CA HIS A 81 14.03 -12.55 -14.00
C HIS A 81 12.59 -12.52 -13.44
N GLU A 82 12.28 -13.43 -12.51
CA GLU A 82 11.00 -13.50 -11.81
C GLU A 82 10.74 -12.25 -10.97
N GLU A 83 11.71 -11.80 -10.16
CA GLU A 83 11.56 -10.58 -9.38
C GLU A 83 11.42 -9.33 -10.26
N CYS A 84 12.14 -9.27 -11.38
CA CYS A 84 11.97 -8.19 -12.36
C CYS A 84 10.54 -8.18 -12.95
N GLN A 85 9.98 -9.36 -13.24
CA GLN A 85 8.61 -9.47 -13.74
C GLN A 85 7.59 -9.01 -12.70
N VAL A 86 7.76 -9.40 -11.43
CA VAL A 86 6.92 -8.94 -10.32
C VAL A 86 6.98 -7.42 -10.17
N LEU A 87 8.18 -6.83 -10.24
CA LEU A 87 8.34 -5.38 -10.18
C LEU A 87 7.66 -4.66 -11.36
N ALA A 88 7.73 -5.25 -12.56
CA ALA A 88 7.05 -4.72 -13.74
C ALA A 88 5.52 -4.77 -13.60
N ASN A 89 4.98 -5.89 -13.11
CA ASN A 89 3.55 -6.07 -12.83
C ASN A 89 3.07 -5.07 -11.76
N PHE A 90 3.83 -4.95 -10.67
CA PHE A 90 3.59 -3.99 -9.60
C PHE A 90 3.54 -2.55 -10.14
N THR A 91 4.57 -2.14 -10.87
CA THR A 91 4.66 -0.78 -11.45
C THR A 91 3.47 -0.49 -12.36
N THR A 92 3.10 -1.44 -13.21
CA THR A 92 1.94 -1.31 -14.11
C THR A 92 0.63 -1.15 -13.32
N SER A 93 0.47 -1.95 -12.26
CA SER A 93 -0.72 -1.93 -11.41
C SER A 93 -0.83 -0.63 -10.62
N ILE A 94 0.26 -0.16 -10.03
CA ILE A 94 0.30 1.11 -9.30
C ILE A 94 0.06 2.30 -10.21
N VAL A 95 0.66 2.35 -11.40
CA VAL A 95 0.39 3.43 -12.37
C VAL A 95 -1.10 3.46 -12.73
N SER A 96 -1.72 2.30 -12.87
CA SER A 96 -3.16 2.22 -13.14
C SER A 96 -4.00 2.71 -11.95
N LEU A 97 -3.62 2.36 -10.72
CA LEU A 97 -4.25 2.86 -9.49
C LEU A 97 -4.08 4.38 -9.35
N MET A 98 -2.89 4.92 -9.59
CA MET A 98 -2.62 6.36 -9.53
C MET A 98 -3.51 7.17 -10.47
N ARG A 99 -3.80 6.62 -11.66
CA ARG A 99 -4.73 7.27 -12.60
C ARG A 99 -6.15 7.38 -12.04
N MET A 100 -6.59 6.41 -11.24
CA MET A 100 -7.89 6.45 -10.57
C MET A 100 -7.88 7.37 -9.35
N TYR A 101 -6.76 7.45 -8.63
CA TYR A 101 -6.56 8.28 -7.45
C TYR A 101 -5.72 9.54 -7.76
N SER A 102 -6.07 10.26 -8.82
CA SER A 102 -5.28 11.39 -9.34
C SER A 102 -5.13 12.59 -8.39
N HIS A 103 -5.88 12.60 -7.28
CA HIS A 103 -5.82 13.61 -6.22
C HIS A 103 -4.77 13.28 -5.14
N VAL A 104 -4.23 12.07 -5.15
CA VAL A 104 -3.20 11.62 -4.22
C VAL A 104 -1.83 11.86 -4.84
N ASP A 105 -0.99 12.65 -4.17
CA ASP A 105 0.43 12.78 -4.50
C ASP A 105 1.15 11.49 -4.12
N VAL A 106 1.69 10.76 -5.10
CA VAL A 106 2.39 9.50 -4.84
C VAL A 106 3.88 9.64 -5.10
N GLN A 107 4.66 9.24 -4.10
CA GLN A 107 6.11 9.25 -4.12
C GLN A 107 6.63 7.82 -3.98
N PHE A 108 7.73 7.53 -4.66
CA PHE A 108 8.43 6.26 -4.54
C PHE A 108 9.81 6.52 -3.97
N GLU A 109 10.13 5.84 -2.88
CA GLU A 109 11.44 5.90 -2.23
C GLU A 109 12.05 4.49 -2.30
N TYR A 110 13.09 4.36 -3.11
CA TYR A 110 13.79 3.10 -3.32
C TYR A 110 15.19 3.18 -2.74
N GLU A 111 15.52 2.26 -1.85
CA GLU A 111 16.88 2.00 -1.36
C GLU A 111 17.54 0.83 -2.12
#